data_AF-U3CPZ8-F1
#
_entry.id   AF-U3CPZ8-F1
#
_cell.length_a   1.000
_cell.length_b   1.000
_cell.length_c   1.000
_cell.angle_alpha   90.00
_cell.angle_beta   90.00
_cell.angle_gamma   90.00
#
_symmetry.space_group_name_H-M   'P 1'
#
loop_
_entity.id
_entity.type
_entity.pdbx_description
1 polymer ?
#
loop_
_entity_poly.entity_id
_entity_poly.type
_entity_poly.pdbx_seq_one_letter_code
_entity_poly.pdbx_strand_id
1 'polypeptide(L)'
;MPSDNALFTTMQSIGFAVPKDQAGIACDASHLNALCERLLPLYQRSKTQYPQHTDQQLLLGLLTLHREKQLQQLRSQHSSLLAMQQVIDDSLENEHANCFKSPLIIDIWLSMHLWLFVQGQMKIDYSLACDYATETSDLLVPFLPLSANQLRSDWLKSYYEGKETMQALSKQNRGIGYWVRRVLKKSNQ
;
A
#
# COMPACT_ATOMS: atom_id res chain seq x y z
N MET A 1 -17.32 -10.71 -16.30
CA MET A 1 -16.62 -9.58 -16.94
C MET A 1 -15.69 -9.02 -15.89
N PRO A 2 -14.36 -9.11 -16.02
CA PRO A 2 -13.49 -8.45 -15.07
C PRO A 2 -13.82 -6.97 -15.15
N SER A 3 -14.14 -6.36 -14.02
CA SER A 3 -14.24 -4.92 -13.93
C SER A 3 -12.91 -4.36 -14.42
N ASP A 4 -12.91 -3.51 -15.45
CA ASP A 4 -11.74 -2.70 -15.79
C ASP A 4 -11.54 -1.73 -14.62
N ASN A 5 -10.92 -2.23 -13.56
CA ASN A 5 -10.72 -1.49 -12.33
C ASN A 5 -9.61 -0.47 -12.60
N ALA A 6 -10.01 0.71 -13.09
CA ALA A 6 -9.11 1.78 -13.46
C ALA A 6 -8.14 2.15 -12.32
N LEU A 7 -8.57 1.98 -11.06
CA LEU A 7 -7.72 2.19 -9.89
C LEU A 7 -6.66 1.08 -9.78
N PHE A 8 -7.04 -0.20 -9.95
CA PHE A 8 -6.09 -1.31 -10.00
C PHE A 8 -5.05 -1.13 -11.13
N THR A 9 -5.48 -0.75 -12.32
CA THR A 9 -4.58 -0.43 -13.45
C THR A 9 -3.67 0.75 -13.12
N THR A 10 -4.18 1.77 -12.41
CA THR A 10 -3.36 2.88 -11.92
C THR A 10 -2.30 2.37 -10.93
N MET A 11 -2.65 1.46 -10.02
CA MET A 11 -1.68 0.90 -9.07
C MET A 11 -0.58 0.11 -9.77
N GLN A 12 -0.93 -0.65 -10.81
CA GLN A 12 0.06 -1.34 -11.64
C GLN A 12 0.94 -0.36 -12.44
N SER A 13 0.37 0.73 -12.97
CA SER A 13 1.12 1.71 -13.77
C SER A 13 2.10 2.54 -12.94
N ILE A 14 1.80 2.78 -11.65
CA ILE A 14 2.77 3.34 -10.71
C ILE A 14 3.80 2.31 -10.24
N GLY A 15 3.74 1.06 -10.70
CA GLY A 15 4.71 0.01 -10.39
C GLY A 15 4.53 -0.64 -9.03
N PHE A 16 3.36 -0.51 -8.39
CA PHE A 16 3.09 -1.21 -7.14
C PHE A 16 2.90 -2.72 -7.40
N ALA A 17 3.57 -3.54 -6.61
CA ALA A 17 3.39 -4.98 -6.58
C ALA A 17 2.98 -5.42 -5.17
N VAL A 18 2.04 -6.36 -5.07
CA VAL A 18 1.65 -6.93 -3.77
C VAL A 18 2.87 -7.64 -3.16
N PRO A 19 3.27 -7.31 -1.92
CA PRO A 19 4.37 -8.01 -1.25
C PRO A 19 4.00 -9.49 -1.09
N LYS A 20 4.93 -10.38 -1.44
CA LYS A 20 4.72 -11.83 -1.36
C LYS A 20 4.93 -12.32 0.07
N ASP A 21 3.93 -13.03 0.62
CA ASP A 21 3.96 -13.82 1.88
C ASP A 21 4.99 -13.34 2.91
N GLN A 22 4.89 -12.09 3.30
CA GLN A 22 5.57 -11.54 4.47
C GLN A 22 4.50 -11.46 5.57
N ALA A 23 4.82 -11.90 6.79
CA ALA A 23 3.94 -11.88 7.97
C ALA A 23 2.94 -13.03 8.20
N GLY A 24 2.97 -14.12 7.41
CA GLY A 24 1.92 -15.16 7.54
C GLY A 24 0.53 -14.65 7.17
N ILE A 25 0.49 -13.52 6.44
CA ILE A 25 -0.72 -12.94 5.86
C ILE A 25 -0.76 -13.40 4.41
N ALA A 26 -1.70 -14.29 4.09
CA ALA A 26 -1.97 -14.68 2.72
C ALA A 26 -2.64 -13.51 1.99
N CYS A 27 -1.84 -12.64 1.38
CA CYS A 27 -2.29 -11.51 0.58
C CYS A 27 -1.77 -11.63 -0.85
N ASP A 28 -2.68 -11.53 -1.82
CA ASP A 28 -2.38 -11.70 -3.23
C ASP A 28 -3.03 -10.59 -4.08
N ALA A 29 -2.95 -10.73 -5.41
CA ALA A 29 -3.54 -9.77 -6.33
C ALA A 29 -5.08 -9.66 -6.18
N SER A 30 -5.76 -10.69 -5.67
CA SER A 30 -7.21 -10.65 -5.47
C SER A 30 -7.59 -9.70 -4.33
N HIS A 31 -6.81 -9.69 -3.25
CA HIS A 31 -6.97 -8.75 -2.14
C HIS A 31 -6.75 -7.30 -2.61
N LEU A 32 -5.74 -7.07 -3.44
CA LEU A 32 -5.51 -5.77 -4.05
C LEU A 32 -6.67 -5.35 -4.96
N ASN A 33 -7.19 -6.25 -5.79
CA ASN A 33 -8.34 -5.93 -6.62
C ASN A 33 -9.57 -5.57 -5.78
N ALA A 34 -9.87 -6.34 -4.73
CA ALA A 34 -10.99 -6.06 -3.82
C ALA A 34 -10.84 -4.72 -3.09
N LEU A 35 -9.62 -4.36 -2.67
CA LEU A 35 -9.32 -3.04 -2.11
C LEU A 35 -9.58 -1.94 -3.15
N CYS A 36 -9.08 -2.11 -4.37
CA CYS A 36 -9.29 -1.16 -5.46
C CYS A 36 -10.78 -1.00 -5.79
N GLU A 37 -11.56 -2.08 -5.86
CA GLU A 37 -13.01 -2.03 -6.13
C GLU A 37 -13.74 -1.20 -5.06
N ARG A 38 -13.40 -1.38 -3.78
CA ARG A 38 -13.99 -0.59 -2.68
C ARG A 38 -13.61 0.88 -2.75
N LEU A 39 -12.39 1.19 -3.15
CA LEU A 39 -11.87 2.56 -3.19
C LEU A 39 -12.22 3.31 -4.49
N LEU A 40 -12.57 2.60 -5.56
CA LEU A 40 -12.81 3.14 -6.89
C LEU A 40 -13.84 4.30 -6.92
N PRO A 41 -15.02 4.21 -6.26
CA PRO A 41 -16.00 5.30 -6.31
C PRO A 41 -15.45 6.61 -5.74
N LEU A 42 -14.70 6.53 -4.63
CA LEU A 42 -14.11 7.70 -3.99
C LEU A 42 -12.94 8.26 -4.81
N TYR A 43 -12.16 7.38 -5.45
CA TYR A 43 -11.11 7.77 -6.37
C TYR A 43 -11.66 8.52 -7.58
N GLN A 44 -12.70 7.99 -8.23
CA GLN A 44 -13.36 8.62 -9.38
C GLN A 44 -13.93 10.00 -9.02
N ARG A 45 -14.61 10.09 -7.87
CA ARG A 45 -15.08 11.38 -7.36
C ARG A 45 -13.94 12.38 -7.15
N SER A 46 -12.82 11.92 -6.60
CA SER A 46 -11.64 12.76 -6.37
C SER A 46 -11.01 13.25 -7.68
N LYS A 47 -10.95 12.41 -8.72
CA LYS A 47 -10.51 12.82 -10.07
C LYS A 47 -11.37 13.93 -10.66
N THR A 48 -12.70 13.82 -10.54
CA THR A 48 -13.61 14.85 -11.06
C THR A 48 -13.54 16.15 -10.25
N GLN A 49 -13.43 16.05 -8.92
CA GLN A 49 -13.42 17.20 -8.02
C GLN A 49 -12.08 17.96 -8.03
N TYR A 50 -10.97 17.26 -8.26
CA TYR A 50 -9.64 17.83 -8.21
C TYR A 50 -8.80 17.47 -9.45
N PRO A 51 -9.22 17.92 -10.65
CA PRO A 51 -8.57 17.56 -11.91
C PRO A 51 -7.12 18.06 -12.04
N GLN A 52 -6.73 19.05 -11.23
CA GLN A 52 -5.37 19.59 -11.18
C GLN A 52 -4.37 18.68 -10.45
N HIS A 53 -4.84 17.70 -9.66
CA HIS A 53 -3.96 16.82 -8.91
C HIS A 53 -3.55 15.61 -9.75
N THR A 54 -2.28 15.23 -9.60
CA THR A 54 -1.73 14.00 -10.19
C THR A 54 -2.35 12.77 -9.54
N ASP A 55 -2.33 11.64 -10.24
CA ASP A 55 -2.82 10.36 -9.71
C ASP A 55 -2.13 10.00 -8.38
N GLN A 56 -0.82 10.25 -8.23
CA GLN A 56 -0.12 10.02 -6.95
C GLN A 56 -0.66 10.89 -5.81
N GLN A 57 -0.96 12.17 -6.05
CA GLN A 57 -1.53 13.06 -5.04
C GLN A 57 -2.94 12.62 -4.62
N LEU A 58 -3.77 12.23 -5.59
CA LEU A 58 -5.12 11.72 -5.32
C LEU A 58 -5.07 10.39 -4.54
N LEU A 59 -4.19 9.48 -4.94
CA LEU A 59 -3.96 8.21 -4.24
C LEU A 59 -3.47 8.44 -2.81
N LEU A 60 -2.52 9.35 -2.60
CA LEU A 60 -2.04 9.68 -1.26
C LEU A 60 -3.20 10.14 -0.36
N GLY A 61 -4.02 11.09 -0.83
CA GLY A 61 -5.17 11.58 -0.06
C GLY A 61 -6.20 10.49 0.23
N LEU A 62 -6.54 9.69 -0.78
CA LEU A 62 -7.47 8.58 -0.67
C LEU A 62 -7.02 7.54 0.36
N LEU A 63 -5.76 7.11 0.27
CA LEU A 63 -5.18 6.08 1.13
C LEU A 63 -4.97 6.59 2.56
N THR A 64 -4.60 7.87 2.73
CA THR A 64 -4.52 8.50 4.05
C THR A 64 -5.87 8.44 4.75
N LEU A 65 -6.95 8.84 4.06
CA LEU A 65 -8.31 8.80 4.59
C LEU A 65 -8.77 7.36 4.86
N HIS A 66 -8.51 6.43 3.95
CA HIS A 66 -8.90 5.04 4.11
C HIS A 66 -8.23 4.39 5.33
N ARG A 67 -6.91 4.52 5.42
CA ARG A 67 -6.12 4.00 6.54
C ARG A 67 -6.60 4.58 7.86
N GLU A 68 -6.83 5.89 7.95
CA GLU A 68 -7.32 6.50 9.19
C GLU A 68 -8.64 5.89 9.67
N LYS A 69 -9.58 5.69 8.73
CA LYS A 69 -10.85 5.02 9.03
C LYS A 69 -10.65 3.57 9.51
N GLN A 70 -9.75 2.83 8.87
CA GLN A 70 -9.46 1.45 9.27
C GLN A 70 -8.81 1.40 10.66
N LEU A 71 -7.87 2.30 10.98
CA LEU A 71 -7.26 2.37 12.30
C LEU A 71 -8.27 2.76 13.38
N GLN A 72 -9.18 3.70 13.08
CA GLN A 72 -10.29 4.04 13.96
C GLN A 72 -11.22 2.84 14.19
N GLN A 73 -11.53 2.09 13.13
CA GLN A 73 -12.33 0.87 13.21
C GLN A 73 -11.61 -0.19 14.06
N LEU A 74 -10.32 -0.43 13.82
CA LEU A 74 -9.54 -1.39 14.60
C LEU A 74 -9.52 -1.02 16.08
N ARG A 75 -9.26 0.25 16.41
CA ARG A 75 -9.27 0.74 17.79
C ARG A 75 -10.62 0.52 18.48
N SER A 76 -11.73 0.79 17.78
CA SER A 76 -13.07 0.61 18.35
C SER A 76 -13.47 -0.87 18.48
N GLN A 77 -12.91 -1.76 17.66
CA GLN A 77 -13.21 -3.20 17.66
C GLN A 77 -12.13 -4.05 18.35
N HIS A 78 -11.11 -3.43 18.92
CA HIS A 78 -9.88 -4.09 19.35
C HIS A 78 -10.13 -5.24 20.34
N SER A 79 -10.89 -4.97 21.40
CA SER A 79 -11.22 -5.98 22.41
C SER A 79 -12.01 -7.17 21.84
N SER A 80 -12.96 -6.88 20.95
CA SER A 80 -13.80 -7.91 20.32
C SER A 80 -13.00 -8.78 19.36
N LEU A 81 -12.09 -8.17 18.59
CA LEU A 81 -11.21 -8.91 17.68
C LEU A 81 -10.22 -9.79 18.45
N LEU A 82 -9.69 -9.32 19.58
CA LEU A 82 -8.82 -10.13 20.44
C LEU A 82 -9.58 -11.31 21.06
N ALA A 83 -10.78 -11.08 21.60
CA ALA A 83 -11.60 -12.16 22.13
C ALA A 83 -11.93 -13.20 21.06
N MET A 84 -12.21 -12.77 19.83
CA MET A 84 -12.45 -13.67 18.70
C MET A 84 -11.20 -14.47 18.33
N GLN A 85 -10.03 -13.83 18.27
CA GLN A 85 -8.77 -14.53 18.01
C GLN A 85 -8.48 -15.56 19.09
N GLN A 86 -8.68 -15.22 20.36
CA GLN A 86 -8.50 -16.15 21.47
C GLN A 86 -9.42 -17.37 21.35
N VAL A 87 -10.71 -17.17 21.03
CA VAL A 87 -11.64 -18.30 20.83
C VAL A 87 -11.18 -19.21 19.68
N ILE A 88 -10.65 -18.63 18.60
CA ILE A 88 -10.11 -19.39 17.46
C ILE A 88 -8.87 -20.20 17.89
N ASP A 89 -7.95 -19.56 18.60
CA ASP A 89 -6.70 -20.18 19.08
C ASP A 89 -6.99 -21.30 20.09
N ASP A 90 -8.00 -21.13 20.96
CA ASP A 90 -8.43 -22.14 21.93
C ASP A 90 -9.18 -23.31 21.29
N SER A 91 -9.83 -23.09 20.13
CA SER A 91 -10.71 -24.09 19.49
C SER A 91 -10.04 -24.90 18.38
N LEU A 92 -8.94 -24.40 17.81
CA LEU A 92 -8.27 -25.01 16.66
C LEU A 92 -6.82 -25.39 17.01
N GLU A 93 -6.31 -26.44 16.38
CA GLU A 93 -4.88 -26.73 16.43
C GLU A 93 -4.09 -25.56 15.80
N ASN A 94 -2.91 -25.27 16.34
CA ASN A 94 -2.10 -24.08 16.01
C ASN A 94 -1.92 -23.85 14.50
N GLU A 95 -1.81 -24.90 13.69
CA GLU A 95 -1.67 -24.78 12.23
C GLU A 95 -2.92 -24.19 11.55
N HIS A 96 -4.11 -24.54 12.03
CA HIS A 96 -5.38 -24.05 11.48
C HIS A 96 -5.77 -22.69 12.03
N ALA A 97 -5.50 -22.42 13.32
CA ALA A 97 -5.76 -21.13 13.95
C ALA A 97 -5.01 -19.98 13.23
N ASN A 98 -3.77 -20.23 12.83
CA ASN A 98 -2.92 -19.25 12.15
C ASN A 98 -3.45 -18.83 10.76
N CYS A 99 -4.27 -19.66 10.11
CA CYS A 99 -4.92 -19.33 8.84
C CYS A 99 -6.08 -18.34 8.99
N PHE A 100 -6.62 -18.19 10.19
CA PHE A 100 -7.71 -17.24 10.44
C PHE A 100 -7.15 -15.89 10.83
N LYS A 101 -7.33 -14.92 9.94
CA LYS A 101 -7.06 -13.51 10.19
C LYS A 101 -8.30 -12.69 9.87
N SER A 102 -8.59 -11.71 10.72
CA SER A 102 -9.66 -10.77 10.46
C SER A 102 -9.39 -10.03 9.14
N PRO A 103 -10.38 -9.94 8.22
CA PRO A 103 -10.22 -9.21 6.95
C PRO A 103 -9.74 -7.77 7.14
N LEU A 104 -10.14 -7.13 8.25
CA LEU A 104 -9.68 -5.79 8.60
C LEU A 104 -8.16 -5.72 8.80
N ILE A 105 -7.55 -6.74 9.40
CA ILE A 105 -6.10 -6.80 9.65
C ILE A 105 -5.34 -6.94 8.33
N ILE A 106 -5.83 -7.82 7.45
CA ILE A 106 -5.26 -8.02 6.10
C ILE A 106 -5.35 -6.70 5.31
N ASP A 107 -6.51 -6.04 5.36
CA ASP A 107 -6.75 -4.79 4.65
C ASP A 107 -5.86 -3.65 5.15
N ILE A 108 -5.64 -3.53 6.46
CA ILE A 108 -4.75 -2.51 7.03
C ILE A 108 -3.32 -2.80 6.59
N TRP A 109 -2.87 -4.05 6.67
CA TRP A 109 -1.53 -4.45 6.27
C TRP A 109 -1.26 -4.10 4.80
N LEU A 110 -2.19 -4.43 3.90
CA LEU A 110 -2.06 -4.12 2.48
C LEU A 110 -2.11 -2.61 2.20
N SER A 111 -3.03 -1.90 2.87
CA SER A 111 -3.18 -0.45 2.70
C SER A 111 -1.93 0.31 3.15
N MET A 112 -1.25 -0.17 4.20
CA MET A 112 0.01 0.40 4.67
C MET A 112 1.14 0.25 3.65
N HIS A 113 1.31 -0.94 3.05
CA HIS A 113 2.30 -1.15 2.00
C HIS A 113 2.09 -0.20 0.82
N LEU A 114 0.86 -0.14 0.33
CA LEU A 114 0.51 0.71 -0.80
C LEU A 114 0.69 2.20 -0.48
N TRP A 115 0.23 2.62 0.70
CA TRP A 115 0.32 4.02 1.09
C TRP A 115 1.77 4.48 1.26
N LEU A 116 2.60 3.69 1.94
CA LEU A 116 4.03 4.00 2.10
C LEU A 116 4.78 3.94 0.77
N PHE A 117 4.40 3.04 -0.15
CA PHE A 117 4.92 3.05 -1.51
C PHE A 117 4.66 4.38 -2.22
N VAL A 118 3.41 4.88 -2.17
CA VAL A 118 3.05 6.19 -2.75
C VAL A 118 3.82 7.33 -2.07
N GLN A 119 3.98 7.28 -0.74
CA GLN A 119 4.82 8.26 -0.03
C GLN A 119 6.26 8.27 -0.52
N GLY A 120 6.84 7.10 -0.74
CA GLY A 120 8.19 6.93 -1.29
C GLY A 120 8.33 7.54 -2.68
N GLN A 121 7.36 7.30 -3.56
CA GLN A 121 7.31 7.91 -4.89
C GLN A 121 7.28 9.44 -4.82
N MET A 122 6.53 9.97 -3.87
CA MET A 122 6.37 11.41 -3.66
C MET A 122 7.52 12.02 -2.85
N LYS A 123 8.49 11.21 -2.38
CA LYS A 123 9.60 11.64 -1.53
C LYS A 123 9.15 12.37 -0.27
N ILE A 124 8.03 11.93 0.31
CA ILE A 124 7.59 12.39 1.63
C ILE A 124 8.66 12.01 2.65
N ASP A 125 8.78 12.81 3.72
CA ASP A 125 9.79 12.62 4.74
C ASP A 125 9.79 11.19 5.31
N TYR A 126 10.98 10.59 5.39
CA TYR A 126 11.15 9.23 5.85
C TYR A 126 10.90 9.07 7.36
N SER A 127 11.19 10.09 8.17
CA SER A 127 10.88 10.05 9.61
C SER A 127 9.38 9.92 9.82
N LEU A 128 8.59 10.65 9.03
CA LEU A 128 7.14 10.57 9.08
C LEU A 128 6.63 9.18 8.68
N ALA A 129 7.21 8.57 7.64
CA ALA A 129 6.92 7.18 7.27
C ALA A 129 7.25 6.20 8.41
N CYS A 130 8.36 6.41 9.13
CA CYS A 130 8.75 5.61 10.28
C CYS A 130 7.75 5.73 11.44
N ASP A 131 7.29 6.94 11.74
CA ASP A 131 6.33 7.20 12.82
C ASP A 131 5.03 6.44 12.57
N TYR A 132 4.48 6.54 11.35
CA TYR A 132 3.25 5.84 10.99
C TYR A 132 3.41 4.32 10.97
N ALA A 133 4.56 3.82 10.49
CA ALA A 133 4.84 2.39 10.52
C ALA A 133 4.95 1.87 11.96
N THR A 134 5.52 2.66 12.87
CA THR A 134 5.60 2.34 14.30
C THR A 134 4.21 2.28 14.93
N GLU A 135 3.44 3.37 14.82
CA GLU A 135 2.07 3.46 15.37
C GLU A 135 1.18 2.31 14.89
N THR A 136 1.22 2.02 13.59
CA THR A 136 0.38 0.97 13.02
C THR A 136 0.85 -0.42 13.42
N SER A 137 2.17 -0.61 13.58
CA SER A 137 2.73 -1.91 13.96
C SER A 137 2.32 -2.28 15.38
N ASP A 138 2.39 -1.35 16.32
CA ASP A 138 2.02 -1.58 17.72
C ASP A 138 0.54 -1.98 17.86
N LEU A 139 -0.33 -1.46 16.98
CA LEU A 139 -1.74 -1.83 16.94
C LEU A 139 -2.02 -3.20 16.29
N LEU A 140 -1.16 -3.64 15.37
CA LEU A 140 -1.40 -4.86 14.57
C LEU A 140 -0.72 -6.11 15.13
N VAL A 141 0.38 -5.94 15.89
CA VAL A 141 1.13 -7.05 16.52
C VAL A 141 0.25 -8.05 17.26
N PRO A 142 -0.78 -7.65 18.05
CA PRO A 142 -1.59 -8.63 18.77
C PRO A 142 -2.32 -9.64 17.89
N PHE A 143 -2.49 -9.35 16.59
CA PHE A 143 -3.23 -10.19 15.65
C PHE A 143 -2.32 -10.99 14.70
N LEU A 144 -1.01 -10.72 14.73
CA LEU A 144 -0.05 -11.21 13.76
C LEU A 144 1.11 -11.95 14.45
N PRO A 145 1.67 -13.01 13.83
CA PRO A 145 2.78 -13.77 14.40
C PRO A 145 4.14 -13.03 14.28
N LEU A 146 4.13 -11.70 14.10
CA LEU A 146 5.31 -10.87 13.90
C LEU A 146 5.52 -9.89 15.04
N SER A 147 6.77 -9.53 15.28
CA SER A 147 7.10 -8.38 16.11
C SER A 147 6.80 -7.05 15.40
N ALA A 148 6.58 -5.99 16.19
CA ALA A 148 6.39 -4.63 15.67
C ALA A 148 7.51 -4.20 14.72
N ASN A 149 8.76 -4.56 15.08
CA ASN A 149 9.93 -4.26 14.27
C ASN A 149 9.91 -4.95 12.90
N GLN A 150 9.48 -6.21 12.83
CA GLN A 150 9.36 -6.93 11.56
C GLN A 150 8.31 -6.26 10.66
N LEU A 151 7.13 -5.95 11.20
CA LEU A 151 6.07 -5.24 10.46
C LEU A 151 6.55 -3.88 9.95
N ARG A 152 7.19 -3.10 10.82
CA ARG A 152 7.74 -1.79 10.47
C ARG A 152 8.79 -1.92 9.35
N SER A 153 9.71 -2.86 9.47
CA SER A 153 10.72 -3.11 8.44
C SER A 153 10.09 -3.52 7.11
N ASP A 154 9.08 -4.38 7.13
CA ASP A 154 8.40 -4.84 5.91
C ASP A 154 7.66 -3.70 5.21
N TRP A 155 6.93 -2.87 5.95
CA TRP A 155 6.27 -1.69 5.41
C TRP A 155 7.24 -0.63 4.87
N LEU A 156 8.36 -0.40 5.55
CA LEU A 156 9.36 0.57 5.10
C LEU A 156 10.10 0.10 3.84
N LYS A 157 10.16 -1.20 3.55
CA LYS A 157 10.64 -1.68 2.23
C LYS A 157 9.80 -1.11 1.11
N SER A 158 8.47 -1.09 1.23
CA SER A 158 7.59 -0.53 0.21
C SER A 158 7.80 0.97 0.00
N TYR A 159 8.12 1.73 1.05
CA TYR A 159 8.55 3.12 0.89
C TYR A 159 9.80 3.23 0.01
N TYR A 160 10.82 2.41 0.26
CA TYR A 160 12.03 2.40 -0.56
C TYR A 160 11.76 1.95 -1.99
N GLU A 161 10.96 0.91 -2.20
CA GLU A 161 10.54 0.43 -3.52
C GLU A 161 9.85 1.53 -4.33
N GLY A 162 8.95 2.30 -3.70
CA GLY A 162 8.29 3.44 -4.34
C GLY A 162 9.28 4.53 -4.73
N LYS A 163 10.20 4.88 -3.82
CA LYS A 163 11.25 5.86 -4.06
C LYS A 163 12.17 5.44 -5.20
N GLU A 164 12.58 4.18 -5.26
CA GLU A 164 13.45 3.64 -6.30
C GLU A 164 12.75 3.55 -7.66
N THR A 165 11.49 3.13 -7.68
CA THR A 165 10.65 3.09 -8.89
C THR A 165 10.58 4.47 -9.54
N MET A 166 10.32 5.52 -8.75
CA MET A 166 10.27 6.89 -9.26
C MET A 166 11.64 7.37 -9.77
N GLN A 167 12.72 6.99 -9.09
CA GLN A 167 14.08 7.32 -9.55
C GLN A 167 14.42 6.64 -10.88
N ALA A 168 14.07 5.37 -11.04
CA ALA A 168 14.30 4.61 -12.28
C ALA A 168 13.57 5.26 -13.46
N LEU A 169 12.28 5.60 -13.30
CA LEU A 169 11.48 6.31 -14.31
C LEU A 169 12.12 7.64 -14.70
N SER A 170 12.62 8.41 -13.73
CA SER A 170 13.28 9.69 -14.00
C SER A 170 14.60 9.55 -14.77
N LYS A 171 15.36 8.47 -14.55
CA LYS A 171 16.63 8.19 -15.24
C LYS A 171 16.40 7.74 -16.69
N GLN A 172 15.38 6.92 -16.93
CA GLN A 172 15.02 6.45 -18.28
C GLN A 172 14.63 7.62 -19.20
N ASN A 173 13.84 8.57 -18.71
CA ASN A 173 13.46 9.76 -19.48
C ASN A 173 14.65 10.68 -19.81
N ARG A 174 15.68 10.73 -18.96
CA ARG A 174 16.91 11.50 -19.25
C ARG A 174 17.74 10.86 -20.36
N GLY A 175 17.75 9.53 -20.49
CA GLY A 175 18.46 8.82 -21.55
C GLY A 175 17.91 9.11 -22.95
N ILE A 176 16.58 9.13 -23.10
CA ILE A 176 15.91 9.40 -24.37
C ILE A 176 16.09 10.88 -24.77
N GLY A 177 15.89 11.83 -23.84
CA GLY A 177 16.10 13.25 -24.12
C GLY A 177 17.52 13.61 -24.53
N TYR A 178 18.51 12.90 -23.98
CA TYR A 178 19.91 13.02 -24.39
C TYR A 178 20.15 12.51 -25.82
N TRP A 179 19.51 11.40 -26.21
CA TRP A 179 19.61 10.86 -27.56
C TRP A 179 18.94 11.75 -28.62
N VAL A 180 17.73 12.26 -28.34
CA VAL A 180 17.01 13.18 -29.23
C VAL A 180 17.79 14.48 -29.44
N ARG A 181 18.35 15.07 -28.38
CA ARG A 181 19.25 16.24 -28.52
C ARG A 181 20.48 15.95 -29.36
N ARG A 182 21.06 14.76 -29.24
CA ARG A 182 22.25 14.36 -30.01
C ARG A 182 21.92 14.18 -31.50
N VAL A 183 20.76 13.62 -31.83
CA VAL A 183 20.31 13.45 -33.22
C VAL A 183 19.94 14.79 -33.87
N LEU A 184 19.22 15.66 -33.15
CA LEU A 184 18.90 17.01 -33.65
C LEU A 184 20.15 17.86 -33.88
N LYS A 185 21.20 17.71 -33.06
CA LYS A 185 22.47 18.44 -33.24
C LYS A 185 23.29 17.94 -34.45
N LYS A 186 23.06 16.69 -34.90
CA LYS A 186 23.67 16.13 -36.12
C LYS A 186 22.92 16.45 -37.41
N SER A 187 21.67 16.93 -37.32
CA SER A 187 20.84 17.30 -38.48
C SER A 187 20.99 18.77 -38.89
N ASN A 188 21.74 19.58 -38.12
CA ASN A 188 21.95 21.01 -38.35
C ASN A 188 23.41 21.33 -38.74
N GLN A 189 24.15 20.33 -39.21
CA GLN A 189 25.45 20.46 -39.90
C GLN A 189 25.32 19.81 -41.27
#